data_AF-A0A370MW55-F1
#
_entry.id   AF-A0A370MW55-F1
#
_cell.length_a   1.000
_cell.length_b   1.000
_cell.length_c   1.000
_cell.angle_alpha   90.00
_cell.angle_beta   90.00
_cell.angle_gamma   90.00
#
_symmetry.space_group_name_H-M   'P 1'
#
loop_
_entity.id
_entity.type
_entity.pdbx_description
1 polymer ?
#
loop_
_entity_poly.entity_id
_entity_poly.type
_entity_poly.pdbx_seq_one_letter_code
_entity_poly.pdbx_strand_id
1 'polypeptide(L)' 'MVKTEIGQLEKALSALVHRPWLMRRDYWASQIECLLGRPGLSAPDRQRLRALLDLLGTPVAECRVPVQP' A
#
# COMPACT_ATOMS: atom_id res chain seq x y z
N MET A 1 -9.52 13.97 -12.59
CA MET A 1 -9.02 12.65 -13.07
C MET A 1 -8.16 11.95 -12.03
N VAL A 2 -7.08 12.57 -11.51
CA VAL A 2 -6.17 11.96 -10.53
C VAL A 2 -6.86 11.41 -9.27
N LYS A 3 -7.87 12.11 -8.74
CA LYS A 3 -8.66 11.65 -7.57
C LYS A 3 -9.32 10.29 -7.77
N THR A 4 -9.76 10.01 -9.00
CA THR A 4 -10.44 8.76 -9.36
C THR A 4 -9.42 7.62 -9.47
N GLU A 5 -8.23 7.90 -10.00
CA GLU A 5 -7.13 6.94 -10.04
C GLU A 5 -6.66 6.56 -8.63
N ILE A 6 -6.52 7.55 -7.74
CA ILE A 6 -6.15 7.29 -6.34
C ILE A 6 -7.19 6.40 -5.66
N GLY A 7 -8.48 6.69 -5.82
CA GLY A 7 -9.54 5.87 -5.22
C GLY A 7 -9.62 4.43 -5.77
N GLN A 8 -9.31 4.23 -7.06
CA GLN A 8 -9.18 2.91 -7.65
C GLN A 8 -7.97 2.15 -7.09
N LEU A 9 -6.85 2.86 -6.89
CA LEU A 9 -5.64 2.31 -6.28
C LEU A 9 -5.85 1.90 -4.82
N GLU A 10 -6.57 2.71 -4.04
CA GLU A 10 -6.94 2.38 -2.65
C GLU A 10 -7.78 1.10 -2.58
N LYS A 11 -8.76 0.96 -3.49
CA LYS A 11 -9.60 -0.25 -3.59
C LYS A 11 -8.78 -1.48 -3.96
N ALA A 12 -7.90 -1.34 -4.94
CA ALA A 12 -7.01 -2.43 -5.35
C ALA A 12 -6.15 -2.85 -4.15
N LEU A 13 -5.41 -1.92 -3.53
CA LEU A 13 -4.51 -2.24 -2.42
C LEU A 13 -5.25 -2.85 -1.22
N SER A 14 -6.44 -2.38 -0.88
CA SER A 14 -7.27 -2.97 0.18
C SER A 14 -7.63 -4.44 -0.10
N ALA A 15 -7.97 -4.79 -1.36
CA ALA A 15 -8.23 -6.17 -1.75
C ALA A 15 -6.95 -7.04 -1.73
N LEU A 16 -5.78 -6.44 -1.94
CA LEU A 16 -4.49 -7.11 -2.04
C LEU A 16 -3.88 -7.42 -0.67
N VAL A 17 -4.13 -6.57 0.34
CA VAL A 17 -3.81 -6.84 1.75
C VAL A 17 -4.55 -8.09 2.26
N HIS A 18 -5.75 -8.39 1.75
CA HIS A 18 -6.51 -9.58 2.11
C HIS A 18 -6.00 -10.87 1.42
N ARG A 19 -5.09 -10.79 0.45
CA ARG A 19 -4.45 -11.95 -0.19
C ARG A 19 -2.94 -11.74 -0.38
N PRO A 20 -2.16 -11.79 0.72
CA PRO A 20 -0.74 -11.44 0.73
C PRO A 20 0.15 -12.33 -0.16
N TRP A 21 -0.35 -13.51 -0.57
CA TRP A 21 0.40 -14.47 -1.39
C TRP A 21 0.32 -14.22 -2.90
N LEU A 22 -0.60 -13.35 -3.36
CA LEU A 22 -0.82 -13.10 -4.79
C LEU A 22 -0.09 -11.87 -5.32
N MET A 23 0.66 -11.17 -4.46
CA MET A 23 1.08 -9.80 -4.72
C MET A 23 2.58 -9.67 -4.61
N ARG A 24 3.21 -9.35 -5.74
CA ARG A 24 4.55 -8.76 -5.80
C ARG A 24 4.53 -7.46 -4.99
N ARG A 25 4.71 -7.58 -3.67
CA ARG A 25 4.79 -6.46 -2.72
C ARG A 25 5.78 -5.41 -3.22
N ASP A 26 6.90 -5.89 -3.74
CA ASP A 26 7.97 -5.14 -4.37
C ASP A 26 7.53 -4.31 -5.60
N TYR A 27 6.64 -4.87 -6.42
CA TYR A 27 6.08 -4.18 -7.59
C TYR A 27 5.21 -3.00 -7.18
N TRP A 28 4.35 -3.17 -6.17
CA TRP A 28 3.50 -2.08 -5.69
C TRP A 28 4.28 -1.03 -4.90
N ALA A 29 5.28 -1.44 -4.14
CA ALA A 29 6.22 -0.53 -3.49
C ALA A 29 6.91 0.37 -4.53
N SER A 30 7.48 -0.23 -5.58
CA SER A 30 8.13 0.49 -6.68
C SER A 30 7.19 1.47 -7.39
N GLN A 31 5.93 1.08 -7.61
CA GLN A 31 4.92 1.96 -8.23
C GLN A 31 4.57 3.17 -7.36
N ILE A 32 4.45 2.98 -6.04
CA ILE A 32 4.17 4.07 -5.10
C ILE A 32 5.37 5.02 -4.98
N GLU A 33 6.59 4.51 -4.96
CA GLU A 33 7.80 5.33 -4.96
C GLU A 33 7.93 6.19 -6.23
N CYS A 34 7.60 5.62 -7.39
CA CYS A 34 7.54 6.35 -8.66
C CYS A 34 6.52 7.49 -8.62
N LEU A 35 5.35 7.27 -8.01
CA LEU A 35 4.34 8.30 -7.82
C LEU A 35 4.80 9.38 -6.84
N LEU A 36 5.47 9.04 -5.74
CA LEU A 36 6.02 10.00 -4.77
C LEU A 36 7.09 10.92 -5.37
N GLY A 37 7.83 10.43 -6.38
CA GLY A 37 8.82 11.17 -7.14
C GLY A 37 8.23 12.19 -8.13
N ARG A 38 6.93 12.13 -8.46
CA ARG A 38 6.33 13.08 -9.39
C ARG A 38 6.21 14.49 -8.78
N PRO A 39 6.69 15.53 -9.48
CA PRO A 39 6.39 16.90 -9.11
C PRO A 39 4.89 17.19 -9.34
N GLY A 40 4.30 18.01 -8.48
CA GLY A 40 2.88 18.38 -8.57
C GLY A 40 1.92 17.55 -7.71
N LEU A 41 2.43 16.63 -6.88
CA LEU A 41 1.62 15.99 -5.86
C LEU A 41 1.33 16.93 -4.69
N SER A 42 0.06 17.00 -4.31
CA SER A 42 -0.36 17.71 -3.10
C SER A 42 0.20 17.01 -1.85
N ALA A 43 0.50 17.79 -0.81
CA ALA A 43 0.88 17.27 0.51
C ALA A 43 -0.03 16.14 1.05
N PRO A 44 -1.38 16.23 0.97
CA PRO A 44 -2.25 15.13 1.40
C PRO A 44 -2.10 13.85 0.57
N ASP A 45 -1.88 13.96 -0.74
CA ASP A 45 -1.71 12.80 -1.61
C ASP A 45 -0.35 12.11 -1.36
N ARG A 46 0.70 12.89 -1.07
CA ARG A 46 1.98 12.35 -0.59
C ARG A 46 1.81 11.58 0.71
N GLN A 47 1.04 12.10 1.65
CA GLN A 47 0.80 11.44 2.93
C GLN A 47 0.03 10.12 2.76
N ARG A 48 -0.98 10.09 1.87
CA ARG A 48 -1.69 8.85 1.52
C ARG A 48 -0.77 7.80 0.90
N LEU A 49 0.05 8.19 -0.08
CA LEU A 49 1.00 7.28 -0.71
C LEU A 49 2.02 6.74 0.30
N ARG A 50 2.48 7.56 1.25
CA ARG A 50 3.38 7.12 2.32
C ARG A 50 2.72 6.09 3.25
N ALA A 51 1.46 6.30 3.62
CA ALA A 51 0.69 5.34 4.41
C ALA A 51 0.47 4.01 3.67
N LEU A 52 0.22 4.05 2.35
CA LEU A 52 0.11 2.85 1.53
C LEU A 52 1.43 2.08 1.43
N LEU A 53 2.56 2.79 1.34
CA LEU A 53 3.89 2.17 1.36
C LEU A 53 4.18 1.50 2.71
N ASP A 54 3.77 2.12 3.81
CA ASP A 54 3.90 1.57 5.17
C ASP A 54 3.07 0.29 5.34
N LEU A 55 1.84 0.25 4.80
CA LEU A 55 0.99 -0.95 4.79
C LEU A 55 1.57 -2.09 3.96
N LEU A 56 2.30 -1.79 2.88
CA LEU A 56 3.04 -2.77 2.10
C LEU A 56 4.36 -3.19 2.79
N GLY A 57 4.98 -2.30 3.56
CA GLY A 57 6.23 -2.54 4.26
C GLY A 57 6.05 -3.36 5.54
N THR A 58 4.94 -3.15 6.24
CA THR A 58 4.58 -3.88 7.45
C THR A 58 4.32 -5.33 7.03
N PRO A 59 5.18 -6.30 7.42
CA PRO A 59 4.73 -7.68 7.38
C PRO A 59 3.47 -7.69 8.23
N VAL A 60 2.33 -8.06 7.65
CA VAL A 60 1.18 -8.50 8.45
C VAL A 60 1.81 -9.40 9.48
N ALA A 61 1.89 -8.92 10.72
CA ALA A 61 2.28 -9.75 11.82
C ALA A 61 1.28 -10.88 11.71
N GLU A 62 1.76 -12.03 11.25
CA GLU A 62 1.01 -13.27 11.34
C GLU A 62 0.33 -13.21 12.69
N CYS A 63 -0.99 -13.39 12.73
CA CYS A 63 -1.67 -13.71 13.96
C CYS A 63 -0.88 -14.88 14.57
N ARG A 64 0.12 -14.56 15.40
CA ARG A 64 0.74 -15.50 16.30
C ARG A 64 -0.36 -15.75 17.29
N VAL A 65 -1.19 -16.74 16.93
CA VAL A 65 -2.06 -17.40 17.88
C VAL A 65 -1.12 -17.77 19.02
N PRO A 66 -1.31 -17.25 20.24
CA PRO A 66 -0.49 -17.66 21.35
C PRO A 66 -0.83 -19.12 21.59
N VAL A 67 0.02 -20.04 21.11
CA VAL A 67 0.01 -21.41 21.59
C VAL A 67 0.57 -21.34 23.00
N GLN A 68 -0.32 -21.28 23.98
CA GLN A 68 0.06 -21.42 25.38
C GLN A 68 0.19 -22.91 25.72
N PRO A 69 1.17 -23.28 26.56
CA PRO A 69 1.49 -24.67 26.93
C PRO A 69 0.40 -25.35 27.75
#